data_AF-A0A2G2JNT9-F1
#
_entry.id   AF-A0A2G2JNT9-F1
#
_cell.length_a   1.000
_cell.length_b   1.000
_cell.length_c   1.000
_cell.angle_alpha   90.00
_cell.angle_beta   90.00
_cell.angle_gamma   90.00
#
_symmetry.space_group_name_H-M   'P 1'
#
loop_
_entity.id
_entity.type
_entity.pdbx_description
1 polymer ?
#
loop_
_entity_poly.entity_id
_entity_poly.type
_entity_poly.pdbx_seq_one_letter_code
_entity_poly.pdbx_strand_id
1 'polypeptide(L)'
;MSWRQWVSTQAGNERRYLTFFSIGATLFFAGAGLILLANKRIAPSFEQEAVAMTGLLCASAGALLASIGYIMLTILRLFRDPTNHD
;
A
#
# COMPACT_ATOMS: atom_id res chain seq x y z
N MET A 1 -21.70 7.16 -17.51
CA MET A 1 -20.83 8.22 -16.97
C MET A 1 -19.59 8.30 -17.86
N SER A 2 -19.28 9.48 -18.40
CA SER A 2 -18.06 9.68 -19.19
C SER A 2 -16.84 9.55 -18.27
N TRP A 3 -15.75 8.94 -18.74
CA TRP A 3 -14.54 8.71 -17.94
C TRP A 3 -13.95 10.03 -17.39
N ARG A 4 -14.14 11.15 -18.11
CA ARG A 4 -13.76 12.51 -17.66
C ARG A 4 -14.54 12.96 -16.42
N GLN A 5 -15.83 12.64 -16.35
CA GLN A 5 -16.67 12.98 -15.19
C GLN A 5 -16.27 12.15 -13.96
N TRP A 6 -15.90 10.87 -14.16
CA TRP A 6 -15.41 10.02 -13.08
C TRP A 6 -14.13 10.56 -12.43
N VAL A 7 -13.16 11.03 -13.23
CA VAL A 7 -11.91 11.63 -12.73
C VAL A 7 -12.16 12.93 -11.95
N SER A 8 -13.05 13.80 -12.42
CA SER A 8 -13.35 15.07 -11.74
C SER A 8 -13.95 14.90 -10.34
N THR A 9 -14.80 13.88 -10.14
CA THR A 9 -15.35 13.53 -8.82
C THR A 9 -14.30 12.93 -7.89
N GLN A 10 -13.27 12.30 -8.47
CA GLN A 10 -12.23 11.58 -7.74
C GLN A 10 -10.99 12.41 -7.42
N ALA A 11 -10.83 13.61 -7.98
CA ALA A 11 -9.77 14.56 -7.61
C ALA A 11 -9.81 14.91 -6.11
N GLY A 12 -11.00 14.97 -5.50
CA GLY A 12 -11.15 15.12 -4.05
C GLY A 12 -10.72 13.88 -3.23
N ASN A 13 -10.60 12.72 -3.88
CA ASN A 13 -10.26 11.44 -3.25
C ASN A 13 -8.76 11.09 -3.32
N GLU A 14 -7.89 11.94 -3.91
CA GLU A 14 -6.43 11.71 -3.92
C GLU A 14 -5.87 11.44 -2.51
N ARG A 15 -6.34 12.21 -1.50
CA ARG A 15 -5.95 12.01 -0.09
C ARG A 15 -6.30 10.61 0.41
N ARG A 16 -7.43 10.05 0.00
CA ARG A 16 -7.85 8.70 0.40
C ARG A 16 -6.91 7.63 -0.15
N TYR A 17 -6.50 7.76 -1.41
CA TYR A 17 -5.55 6.82 -2.03
C TYR A 17 -4.13 6.97 -1.47
N LEU A 18 -3.70 8.19 -1.12
CA LEU A 18 -2.47 8.40 -0.31
C LEU A 18 -2.56 7.69 1.03
N THR A 19 -3.68 7.83 1.75
CA THR A 19 -3.87 7.16 3.04
C THR A 19 -3.80 5.64 2.88
N PHE A 20 -4.43 5.06 1.85
CA PHE A 20 -4.32 3.62 1.57
C PHE A 20 -2.88 3.21 1.25
N PHE A 21 -2.16 4.01 0.46
CA PHE A 21 -0.75 3.78 0.23
C PHE A 21 0.06 3.78 1.53
N SER A 22 -0.13 4.79 2.39
CA SER A 22 0.59 4.91 3.66
C SER A 22 0.26 3.77 4.63
N ILE A 23 -1.00 3.37 4.75
CA ILE A 23 -1.42 2.23 5.58
C ILE A 23 -0.81 0.94 5.04
N GLY A 24 -0.90 0.71 3.72
CA GLY A 24 -0.32 -0.47 3.09
C GLY A 24 1.19 -0.54 3.27
N ALA A 25 1.91 0.58 3.07
CA ALA A 25 3.36 0.65 3.24
C ALA A 25 3.75 0.37 4.71
N THR A 26 3.02 0.95 5.66
CA THR A 26 3.25 0.70 7.10
C THR A 26 3.06 -0.78 7.43
N LEU A 27 1.99 -1.40 6.93
CA LEU A 27 1.72 -2.82 7.14
C LEU A 27 2.78 -3.71 6.47
N PHE A 28 3.25 -3.31 5.27
CA PHE A 28 4.33 -3.99 4.56
C PHE A 28 5.61 -4.03 5.40
N PHE A 29 6.05 -2.86 5.89
CA PHE A 29 7.26 -2.76 6.70
C PHE A 29 7.12 -3.44 8.05
N ALA A 30 5.93 -3.40 8.67
CA ALA A 30 5.66 -4.16 9.89
C ALA A 30 5.79 -5.67 9.66
N GLY A 31 5.19 -6.19 8.58
CA GLY A 31 5.32 -7.59 8.19
C GLY A 31 6.76 -8.00 7.88
N ALA A 32 7.48 -7.19 7.11
CA ALA A 32 8.90 -7.42 6.83
C ALA A 32 9.75 -7.40 8.11
N GLY A 33 9.43 -6.49 9.04
CA GLY A 33 10.03 -6.42 10.36
C GLY A 33 9.82 -7.70 11.18
N LEU A 34 8.63 -8.29 11.13
CA LEU A 34 8.35 -9.59 11.78
C LEU A 34 9.18 -10.73 11.20
N ILE A 35 9.33 -10.79 9.87
CA ILE A 35 10.16 -11.81 9.22
C ILE A 35 11.62 -11.67 9.69
N LEU A 36 12.14 -10.44 9.72
CA LEU A 36 13.50 -10.16 10.19
C LEU A 36 13.67 -10.46 11.67
N LEU A 37 12.67 -10.15 12.49
CA LEU A 37 12.67 -10.44 13.93
C LEU A 37 12.72 -11.95 14.16
N ALA A 38 11.84 -12.71 13.50
CA ALA A 38 11.80 -14.17 13.59
C ALA A 38 13.18 -14.76 13.27
N ASN A 39 13.74 -14.40 12.13
CA ASN A 39 15.00 -14.98 11.65
C ASN A 39 16.24 -14.55 12.42
N LYS A 40 16.21 -13.43 13.15
CA LYS A 40 17.39 -12.91 13.89
C LYS A 40 17.31 -13.12 15.40
N ARG A 41 16.12 -13.29 15.96
CA ARG A 41 15.90 -13.28 17.42
C ARG A 41 15.31 -14.58 17.95
N ILE A 42 14.71 -15.42 17.11
CA ILE A 42 14.16 -16.71 17.50
C ILE A 42 15.12 -17.81 17.03
N ALA A 43 15.36 -18.80 17.88
CA ALA A 43 16.17 -19.95 17.50
C ALA A 43 15.43 -20.80 16.44
N PRO A 44 16.17 -21.47 15.53
CA PRO A 44 15.60 -22.37 14.53
C PRO A 44 14.60 -23.36 15.14
N SER A 45 13.32 -23.15 14.84
CA SER A 45 12.20 -23.88 15.44
C SER A 45 10.92 -23.69 14.64
N PHE A 46 9.91 -24.53 14.93
CA PHE A 46 8.58 -24.37 14.34
C PHE A 46 7.93 -23.02 14.68
N GLU A 47 8.16 -22.50 15.88
CA GLU A 47 7.64 -21.19 16.30
C GLU A 47 8.24 -20.05 15.46
N GLN A 48 9.54 -20.10 15.16
CA GLN A 48 10.18 -19.13 14.27
C GLN A 48 9.49 -19.08 12.90
N GLU A 49 9.27 -20.24 12.28
CA GLU A 49 8.61 -20.34 10.97
C GLU A 49 7.18 -19.80 11.02
N ALA A 50 6.43 -20.10 12.07
CA ALA A 50 5.06 -19.57 12.24
C ALA A 50 5.03 -18.04 12.35
N VAL A 51 5.98 -17.44 13.09
CA VAL A 51 6.10 -15.97 13.18
C VAL A 51 6.53 -15.38 11.83
N ALA A 52 7.48 -16.00 11.14
CA ALA A 52 7.93 -15.56 9.82
C ALA A 52 6.79 -15.62 8.79
N MET A 53 5.98 -16.69 8.78
CA MET A 53 4.79 -16.80 7.92
C MET A 53 3.75 -15.73 8.24
N THR A 54 3.52 -15.42 9.51
CA THR A 54 2.63 -14.32 9.91
C THR A 54 3.14 -12.99 9.37
N GLY A 55 4.45 -12.75 9.48
CA GLY A 55 5.11 -11.59 8.87
C GLY A 55 4.95 -11.54 7.35
N LEU A 56 5.08 -12.69 6.67
CA LEU A 56 4.91 -12.80 5.21
C LEU A 56 3.50 -12.47 4.75
N LEU A 57 2.48 -12.98 5.42
CA LEU A 57 1.08 -12.67 5.10
C LEU A 57 0.78 -11.18 5.32
N CYS A 58 1.25 -10.63 6.44
CA CYS A 58 1.13 -9.22 6.77
C CYS A 58 1.83 -8.34 5.73
N ALA A 59 3.07 -8.68 5.37
CA ALA A 59 3.84 -7.96 4.36
C ALA A 59 3.15 -7.98 3.00
N SER A 60 2.69 -9.16 2.57
CA SER A 60 2.03 -9.34 1.27
C SER A 60 0.72 -8.54 1.19
N ALA A 61 -0.10 -8.58 2.24
CA ALA A 61 -1.33 -7.77 2.31
C ALA A 61 -1.01 -6.26 2.26
N GLY A 62 0.01 -5.82 3.00
CA GLY A 62 0.48 -4.44 2.97
C GLY A 62 0.97 -3.99 1.59
N ALA A 63 1.75 -4.84 0.91
CA ALA A 63 2.25 -4.57 -0.43
C ALA A 63 1.11 -4.43 -1.46
N LEU A 64 0.10 -5.31 -1.40
CA LEU A 64 -1.08 -5.23 -2.27
C LEU A 64 -1.86 -3.94 -2.02
N LEU A 65 -2.13 -3.61 -0.76
CA LEU A 65 -2.85 -2.38 -0.40
C LEU A 65 -2.09 -1.12 -0.81
N ALA A 66 -0.76 -1.11 -0.60
CA ALA A 66 0.11 -0.01 -1.00
C ALA A 66 0.09 0.18 -2.51
N SER A 67 0.22 -0.92 -3.25
CA SER A 67 0.19 -0.92 -4.71
C SER A 67 -1.12 -0.38 -5.25
N ILE A 68 -2.26 -0.84 -4.72
CA ILE A 68 -3.58 -0.33 -5.12
C ILE A 68 -3.69 1.17 -4.86
N GLY A 69 -3.27 1.63 -3.68
CA GLY A 69 -3.29 3.06 -3.32
C GLY A 69 -2.46 3.90 -4.28
N TYR A 70 -1.22 3.48 -4.56
CA TYR A 70 -0.30 4.23 -5.41
C TYR A 70 -0.68 4.18 -6.90
N ILE A 71 -1.15 3.04 -7.40
CA ILE A 71 -1.63 2.90 -8.79
C ILE A 71 -2.81 3.84 -9.02
N MET A 72 -3.81 3.83 -8.13
CA MET A 72 -4.97 4.71 -8.25
C MET A 72 -4.58 6.18 -8.19
N LEU A 73 -3.67 6.52 -7.28
CA LEU A 73 -3.16 7.88 -7.19
C LEU A 73 -2.39 8.31 -8.44
N THR A 74 -1.59 7.42 -9.03
CA THR A 74 -0.86 7.69 -10.27
C THR A 74 -1.82 7.91 -11.43
N ILE A 75 -2.86 7.08 -11.54
CA ILE A 75 -3.95 7.23 -12.51
C ILE A 75 -4.61 8.60 -12.36
N LEU A 76 -5.00 8.99 -11.13
CA LEU A 76 -5.64 10.29 -10.90
C LEU A 76 -4.75 11.46 -11.27
N ARG A 77 -3.45 11.40 -10.94
CA ARG A 77 -2.48 12.46 -11.27
C ARG A 77 -2.24 12.58 -12.76
N LEU A 78 -2.11 11.46 -13.47
CA LEU A 78 -1.85 11.45 -14.91
C LEU A 78 -3.03 12.01 -15.71
N PHE A 79 -4.24 11.77 -15.23
CA PHE A 79 -5.48 12.17 -15.89
C PHE A 79 -6.05 13.50 -15.41
N ARG A 80 -5.40 14.15 -14.43
CA ARG A 80 -5.71 15.53 -14.08
C ARG A 80 -5.11 16.43 -15.15
N ASP A 81 -5.97 17.06 -15.97
CA ASP A 81 -5.55 18.01 -17.00
C ASP A 81 -4.62 19.08 -16.39
N PRO A 82 -3.47 19.40 -17.02
CA PRO A 82 -2.56 20.45 -16.54
C PRO A 82 -3.11 21.88 -16.75
N THR A 83 -4.32 22.05 -17.27
CA THR A 83 -4.89 23.37 -17.58
C THR A 83 -5.66 23.95 -16.39
N ASN A 84 -4.92 24.51 -15.43
CA ASN A 84 -5.36 25.71 -14.71
C ASN A 84 -4.13 26.43 -14.12
N HIS A 85 -3.39 27.07 -15.02
CA HIS A 85 -2.53 28.21 -14.69
C HIS A 85 -3.26 29.45 -15.21
N ASP A 86 -4.26 29.91 -14.48
CA ASP A 86 -4.76 31.29 -14.51
C ASP A 86 -4.74 31.83 -13.08
#